data_AF-A0A3D4AZ71-F1
#
_entry.id   AF-A0A3D4AZ71-F1
#
_cell.length_a   1.000
_cell.length_b   1.000
_cell.length_c   1.000
_cell.angle_alpha   90.00
_cell.angle_beta   90.00
_cell.angle_gamma   90.00
#
_symmetry.space_group_name_H-M   'P 1'
#
loop_
_entity.id
_entity.type
_entity.pdbx_description
1 polymer ?
#
loop_
_entity_poly.entity_id
_entity_poly.type
_entity_poly.pdbx_seq_one_letter_code
_entity_poly.pdbx_strand_id
1 'polypeptide(L)'
;MANTAQYGYGIQIAPAARPDDGWLDLCIVEDPGFLQLLWHSRRLLTGTIDRMPGVRMLRTRRVQIERNNPVPLQVDGDEVPGKAVLDVCVVPAAIRMALPSSIKP
;
A
#
# COMPACT_ATOMS: atom_id res chain seq x y z
N MET A 1 0.44 -0.04 3.23
CA MET A 1 1.59 -0.73 2.62
C MET A 1 1.04 -1.59 1.51
N ALA A 2 1.73 -1.71 0.38
CA ALA A 2 1.20 -2.42 -0.78
C ALA A 2 2.30 -3.13 -1.57
N ASN A 3 2.02 -4.36 -2.01
CA ASN A 3 2.84 -5.11 -2.97
C ASN A 3 2.37 -4.87 -4.42
N THR A 4 1.14 -4.40 -4.61
CA THR A 4 0.51 -4.16 -5.92
C THR A 4 -0.12 -2.79 -5.94
N ALA A 5 -0.32 -2.24 -7.15
CA ALA A 5 -0.85 -0.89 -7.29
C ALA A 5 -2.29 -0.73 -6.82
N GLN A 6 -3.11 -1.77 -6.98
CA GLN A 6 -4.55 -1.71 -6.77
C GLN A 6 -4.99 -2.36 -5.47
N TYR A 7 -5.97 -1.72 -4.85
CA TYR A 7 -6.68 -2.18 -3.67
C TYR A 7 -8.13 -2.62 -4.03
N GLY A 8 -8.31 -3.17 -5.23
CA GLY A 8 -9.60 -3.61 -5.75
C GLY A 8 -10.41 -2.51 -6.46
N TYR A 9 -11.38 -2.92 -7.29
CA TYR A 9 -12.33 -2.03 -7.99
C TYR A 9 -11.70 -0.84 -8.75
N GLY A 10 -10.47 -1.00 -9.25
CA GLY A 10 -9.75 0.08 -9.94
C GLY A 10 -9.15 1.16 -9.02
N ILE A 11 -9.29 1.01 -7.69
CA ILE A 11 -8.70 1.92 -6.69
C ILE A 11 -7.20 1.69 -6.64
N GLN A 12 -6.41 2.70 -7.00
CA GLN A 12 -4.96 2.67 -7.01
C GLN A 12 -4.40 3.40 -5.78
N ILE A 13 -4.09 2.64 -4.74
CA ILE A 13 -3.55 3.17 -3.46
C ILE A 13 -2.03 3.40 -3.52
N ALA A 14 -1.33 2.65 -4.37
CA ALA A 14 0.11 2.74 -4.55
C ALA A 14 0.46 2.61 -6.05
N PRO A 15 0.18 3.62 -6.88
CA PRO A 15 0.18 3.50 -8.35
C PRO A 15 1.47 2.94 -8.97
N ALA A 16 2.63 3.10 -8.31
CA ALA A 16 3.92 2.62 -8.77
C ALA A 16 4.30 1.22 -8.24
N ALA A 17 3.51 0.63 -7.34
CA ALA A 17 3.82 -0.65 -6.71
C ALA A 17 3.75 -1.79 -7.72
N ARG A 18 4.76 -2.66 -7.69
CA ARG A 18 4.88 -3.81 -8.57
C ARG A 18 5.12 -5.09 -7.75
N PRO A 19 4.43 -6.19 -8.05
CA PRO A 19 4.54 -7.42 -7.26
C PRO A 19 5.87 -8.18 -7.46
N ASP A 20 6.64 -7.84 -8.50
CA ASP A 20 7.76 -8.61 -9.00
C ASP A 20 9.13 -7.95 -8.79
N ASP A 21 9.19 -6.71 -8.29
CA ASP A 21 10.44 -5.94 -8.23
C ASP A 21 11.16 -5.99 -6.87
N GLY A 22 10.60 -6.75 -5.92
CA GLY A 22 11.21 -7.00 -4.62
C GLY A 22 11.18 -5.80 -3.67
N TRP A 23 10.26 -4.86 -3.86
CA TRP A 23 10.02 -3.72 -2.97
C TRP A 23 8.62 -3.75 -2.35
N LEU A 24 8.50 -3.12 -1.19
CA LEU A 24 7.23 -2.78 -0.55
C LEU A 24 7.01 -1.28 -0.66
N ASP A 25 5.84 -0.90 -1.15
CA ASP A 25 5.44 0.49 -1.30
C ASP A 25 4.66 0.96 -0.05
N LEU A 26 5.17 2.00 0.60
CA LEU A 26 4.58 2.63 1.76
C LEU A 26 3.88 3.92 1.32
N CYS A 27 2.55 3.91 1.34
CA CYS A 27 1.71 5.10 1.23
C CYS A 27 1.42 5.61 2.64
N ILE A 28 1.98 6.77 2.99
CA ILE A 28 1.77 7.44 4.28
C ILE A 28 0.90 8.66 4.01
N VAL A 29 -0.23 8.75 4.69
CA VAL A 29 -1.18 9.87 4.59
C VAL A 29 -1.22 10.57 5.93
N GLU A 30 -0.77 11.81 5.97
CA GLU A 30 -0.95 12.70 7.11
C GLU A 30 -2.44 13.05 7.24
N ASP A 31 -2.97 13.19 8.46
CA ASP A 31 -4.40 13.45 8.71
C ASP A 31 -4.84 14.75 8.01
N PRO A 32 -5.56 14.65 6.87
CA PRO A 32 -5.92 15.81 6.07
C PRO A 32 -7.27 16.40 6.53
N GLY A 33 -7.94 15.74 7.48
CA GLY A 33 -9.34 15.97 7.79
C GLY A 33 -10.30 15.47 6.70
N PHE A 34 -11.59 15.40 7.05
CA PHE A 34 -12.61 14.74 6.24
C PHE A 34 -12.84 15.40 4.86
N LEU A 35 -12.90 16.74 4.79
CA LEU A 35 -13.20 17.47 3.55
C LEU A 35 -12.09 17.31 2.51
N GLN A 36 -10.83 17.40 2.95
CA GLN A 36 -9.68 17.25 2.07
C GLN A 36 -9.55 15.79 1.60
N LEU A 37 -9.83 14.82 2.47
CA LEU A 37 -9.89 13.41 2.10
C LEU A 37 -10.98 13.17 1.04
N LEU A 38 -12.19 13.70 1.24
CA LEU A 38 -13.29 13.54 0.30
C LEU A 38 -12.96 14.15 -1.06
N TRP A 39 -12.41 15.37 -1.09
CA TRP A 39 -12.00 16.05 -2.32
C TRP A 39 -10.91 15.30 -3.09
N HIS A 40 -9.96 14.68 -2.38
CA HIS A 40 -8.85 13.96 -2.99
C HIS A 40 -9.13 12.48 -3.25
N SER A 41 -10.23 11.92 -2.76
CA SER A 41 -10.63 10.51 -2.98
C SER A 41 -10.61 10.11 -4.47
N ARG A 42 -11.01 11.00 -5.37
CA ARG A 42 -10.94 10.80 -6.83
C ARG A 42 -9.55 10.45 -7.36
N ARG A 43 -8.49 10.84 -6.65
CA ARG A 43 -7.09 10.54 -7.03
C ARG A 43 -6.77 9.06 -6.92
N LEU A 44 -7.51 8.32 -6.10
CA LEU A 44 -7.42 6.87 -6.02
C LEU A 44 -7.90 6.21 -7.32
N LEU A 45 -8.93 6.77 -7.97
CA LEU A 45 -9.46 6.25 -9.23
C LEU A 45 -8.58 6.62 -10.43
N THR A 46 -7.85 7.74 -10.33
CA THR A 46 -6.96 8.21 -11.41
C THR A 46 -5.49 7.82 -11.21
N GLY A 47 -5.15 7.12 -10.13
CA GLY A 47 -3.77 6.74 -9.85
C GLY A 47 -2.84 7.91 -9.54
N THR A 48 -3.37 8.99 -8.98
CA THR A 48 -2.61 10.23 -8.71
C THR A 48 -2.61 10.60 -7.23
N ILE A 49 -2.76 9.62 -6.34
CA ILE A 49 -2.79 9.84 -4.89
C ILE A 49 -1.47 10.41 -4.36
N ASP A 50 -0.35 10.10 -5.01
CA ASP A 50 0.97 10.69 -4.76
C ASP A 50 0.98 12.23 -4.91
N ARG A 51 0.03 12.81 -5.65
CA ARG A 51 -0.12 14.26 -5.84
C ARG A 51 -1.02 14.93 -4.81
N MET A 52 -1.52 14.20 -3.82
CA MET A 52 -2.30 14.77 -2.72
C MET A 52 -1.35 15.39 -1.69
N PRO A 53 -1.58 16.64 -1.24
CA PRO A 53 -0.83 17.23 -0.13
C PRO A 53 -0.92 16.36 1.12
N GLY A 54 0.19 16.16 1.82
CA GLY A 54 0.26 15.29 3.01
C GLY A 54 0.41 13.80 2.69
N VAL A 55 0.47 13.40 1.41
CA VAL A 55 0.80 12.03 1.01
C VAL A 55 2.29 11.89 0.74
N ARG A 56 2.91 10.87 1.33
CA ARG A 56 4.29 10.47 1.08
C ARG A 56 4.34 9.03 0.60
N MET A 57 5.02 8.81 -0.51
CA MET A 57 5.30 7.48 -1.06
C MET A 57 6.76 7.12 -0.82
N LEU A 58 7.00 5.99 -0.16
CA LEU A 58 8.34 5.47 0.10
C LEU A 58 8.42 4.01 -0.38
N ARG A 59 9.63 3.55 -0.71
CA ARG A 59 9.90 2.16 -1.07
C ARG A 59 10.93 1.59 -0.12
N THR A 60 10.68 0.40 0.40
CA THR A 60 11.63 -0.30 1.27
C THR A 60 11.49 -1.81 1.14
N ARG A 61 12.52 -2.54 1.57
CA ARG A 61 12.44 -4.01 1.74
C ARG A 61 12.06 -4.42 3.15
N ARG A 62 12.28 -3.54 4.12
CA ARG A 62 11.97 -3.75 5.53
C ARG A 62 11.50 -2.46 6.18
N VAL A 63 10.45 -2.54 6.98
CA VAL A 63 9.96 -1.42 7.78
C VAL A 63 9.60 -1.91 9.16
N GLN A 64 9.91 -1.10 10.16
CA GLN A 64 9.39 -1.24 11.51
C GLN A 64 8.45 -0.07 11.76
N ILE A 65 7.24 -0.36 12.23
CA ILE A 65 6.22 0.63 12.53
C ILE A 65 5.94 0.57 14.02
N GLU A 66 6.18 1.69 14.71
CA GLU A 66 5.91 1.86 16.13
C GLU A 66 4.69 2.77 16.33
N ARG A 67 3.82 2.38 17.25
CA ARG A 67 2.56 3.07 17.54
C ARG A 67 2.36 3.16 19.05
N ASN A 68 1.92 4.33 19.52
CA ASN A 68 1.61 4.56 20.92
C ASN A 68 0.51 3.60 21.43
N ASN A 69 -0.46 3.27 20.59
CA ASN A 69 -1.54 2.34 20.90
C ASN A 69 -1.64 1.26 19.82
N PRO A 70 -1.80 -0.02 20.19
CA PRO A 70 -2.05 -1.09 19.23
C PRO A 70 -3.46 -0.97 18.67
N VAL A 71 -3.57 -0.40 17.46
CA VAL A 71 -4.83 -0.38 16.70
C VAL A 71 -4.90 -1.59 15.76
N PRO A 72 -6.10 -2.15 15.49
CA PRO A 72 -6.26 -3.24 14.54
C PRO A 72 -5.58 -2.95 13.21
N LEU A 73 -5.06 -4.00 12.60
CA LEU A 73 -4.41 -3.95 11.30
C LEU A 73 -5.32 -4.59 10.29
N GLN A 74 -5.31 -4.06 9.08
CA GLN A 74 -5.98 -4.69 7.96
C GLN A 74 -4.92 -5.30 7.04
N VAL A 75 -5.06 -6.59 6.74
CA VAL A 75 -4.12 -7.37 5.93
C VAL A 75 -4.93 -8.14 4.90
N ASP A 76 -4.73 -7.82 3.61
CA ASP A 76 -5.38 -8.48 2.47
C ASP A 76 -6.91 -8.62 2.57
N GLY A 77 -7.57 -7.69 3.24
CA GLY A 77 -9.03 -7.71 3.45
C GLY A 77 -9.43 -8.07 4.87
N ASP A 78 -8.61 -8.83 5.59
CA ASP A 78 -8.91 -9.34 6.92
C ASP A 78 -8.42 -8.41 8.02
N GLU A 79 -9.18 -8.35 9.12
CA GLU A 79 -8.74 -7.68 10.33
C GLU A 79 -7.88 -8.62 11.18
N VAL A 80 -6.70 -8.14 11.58
CA VAL A 80 -5.80 -8.85 12.50
C VAL A 80 -5.52 -7.98 13.73
N PRO A 81 -5.28 -8.60 14.91
CA PRO A 81 -4.99 -7.84 16.12
C PRO A 81 -3.82 -6.87 15.96
N GLY A 82 -4.00 -5.67 16.50
CA GLY A 82 -2.98 -4.63 16.50
C GLY A 82 -1.76 -5.00 17.32
N LYS A 83 -0.58 -4.55 16.89
CA LYS A 83 0.66 -4.58 17.67
C LYS A 83 1.20 -3.17 17.82
N ALA A 84 1.82 -2.89 18.97
CA ALA A 84 2.51 -1.62 19.21
C ALA A 84 3.75 -1.47 18.32
N VAL A 85 4.45 -2.58 18.07
CA VAL A 85 5.58 -2.66 17.13
C VAL A 85 5.26 -3.71 16.07
N LEU A 86 5.38 -3.32 14.80
CA LEU A 86 5.16 -4.18 13.65
C LEU A 86 6.42 -4.20 12.78
N ASP A 87 7.03 -5.37 12.62
CA ASP A 87 8.11 -5.61 11.66
C ASP A 87 7.53 -6.23 10.38
N VAL A 88 7.77 -5.58 9.24
CA VAL A 88 7.35 -6.06 7.92
C VAL A 88 8.57 -6.16 7.02
N CYS A 89 8.72 -7.30 6.35
CA CYS A 89 9.79 -7.52 5.37
C CYS A 89 9.23 -8.14 4.08
N VAL A 90 9.75 -7.67 2.95
CA VAL A 90 9.52 -8.29 1.65
C VAL A 90 10.30 -9.58 1.57
N VAL A 91 9.67 -10.63 1.03
CA VAL A 91 10.34 -11.84 0.58
C VAL A 91 10.31 -11.83 -0.95
N PRO A 92 11.39 -11.41 -1.63
CA PRO A 92 11.38 -11.26 -3.07
C PRO A 92 11.23 -12.63 -3.75
N ALA A 93 10.40 -12.68 -4.80
CA ALA A 93 10.12 -13.90 -5.56
C ALA A 93 9.66 -15.11 -4.72
N ALA A 94 8.93 -14.85 -3.62
CA ALA A 94 8.47 -15.91 -2.70
C ALA A 94 7.51 -16.93 -3.33
N ILE A 95 6.78 -16.54 -4.37
CA ILE A 95 5.75 -17.35 -5.00
C ILE A 95 5.93 -17.32 -6.52
N ARG A 96 5.69 -18.46 -7.17
CA ARG A 96 5.59 -18.55 -8.64
C ARG A 96 4.12 -18.48 -9.03
N MET A 97 3.77 -17.56 -9.92
CA MET A 97 2.41 -17.41 -10.44
C MET A 97 2.34 -17.83 -11.91
N ALA A 98 1.25 -18.52 -12.28
CA ALA A 98 0.92 -18.73 -13.68
C ALA A 98 0.35 -17.43 -14.26
N LEU A 99 0.83 -17.04 -15.45
CA LEU A 99 0.38 -15.83 -16.14
C LEU A 99 -0.34 -16.21 -17.45
N PRO A 100 -1.30 -15.38 -17.91
CA PRO A 100 -1.84 -15.50 -19.26
C PRO A 100 -0.71 -15.45 -20.30
N SER A 101 -0.85 -16.23 -21.38
CA SER A 101 0.15 -16.28 -22.46
C SER A 101 0.37 -14.94 -23.18
N SER A 102 -0.54 -13.98 -23.02
CA SER A 102 -0.43 -12.62 -23.55
C SER A 102 0.52 -11.72 -22.76
N ILE A 103 0.84 -12.05 -21.50
CA ILE A 103 1.75 -11.27 -20.66
C ILE A 103 3.16 -11.81 -20.87
N LYS A 104 4.05 -10.99 -21.47
CA LYS A 104 5.46 -11.31 -21.56
C LYS A 104 6.13 -11.10 -20.20
N PRO A 105 7.05 -12.01 -19.79
CA PRO A 105 7.81 -11.85 -18.55
C PRO A 105 8.71 -10.61 -18.58
#